data_AF-A0A800EYE3-F1
#
_entry.id   AF-A0A800EYE3-F1
#
_cell.length_a   1.000
_cell.length_b   1.000
_cell.length_c   1.000
_cell.angle_alpha   90.00
_cell.angle_beta   90.00
_cell.angle_gamma   90.00
#
_symmetry.space_group_name_H-M   'P 1'
#
loop_
_entity.id
_entity.type
_entity.pdbx_description
1 polymer ?
#
loop_
_entity_poly.entity_id
_entity_poly.type
_entity_poly.pdbx_seq_one_letter_code
_entity_poly.pdbx_strand_id
1 'polypeptide(L)'
;SRYEFELVPLLHAFTGPTGTVTKDAFDRIVGEMLDMLRAVGPFDGILLGQHGAAVSEEFPDMDGEIARRVREVVGADTPVVMCLDLHSNITLAMVDNVDATVVYRTNPHLDPKERAVEA
;
A
#
# COMPACT_ATOMS: atom_id res chain seq x y z
N SER A 1 23.38 -5.63 -3.03
CA SER A 1 22.14 -5.73 -3.85
C SER A 1 22.21 -4.69 -4.96
N ARG A 2 21.31 -4.72 -5.96
CA ARG A 2 21.24 -3.71 -7.05
C ARG A 2 20.86 -2.31 -6.53
N TYR A 3 20.31 -2.24 -5.32
CA TYR A 3 19.88 -1.03 -4.62
C TYR A 3 20.60 -0.95 -3.27
N GLU A 4 20.76 0.24 -2.71
CA GLU A 4 21.47 0.48 -1.43
C GLU A 4 20.59 0.22 -0.20
N PHE A 5 19.52 -0.56 -0.35
CA PHE A 5 18.62 -0.99 0.72
C PHE A 5 18.42 -2.52 0.70
N GLU A 6 17.96 -3.04 1.84
CA GLU A 6 17.46 -4.40 1.97
C GLU A 6 15.93 -4.40 1.81
N LEU A 7 15.42 -5.31 0.96
CA LEU A 7 13.99 -5.51 0.80
C LEU A 7 13.50 -6.54 1.81
N VAL A 8 12.58 -6.12 2.68
CA VAL A 8 11.89 -6.98 3.64
C VAL A 8 10.41 -7.11 3.24
N PRO A 9 10.04 -8.11 2.42
CA PRO A 9 8.66 -8.30 2.02
C PRO A 9 7.82 -8.79 3.20
N LEU A 10 6.73 -8.09 3.51
CA LEU A 10 5.81 -8.49 4.58
C LEU A 10 4.66 -9.34 4.02
N LEU A 11 3.84 -8.76 3.14
CA LEU A 11 2.67 -9.43 2.59
C LEU A 11 2.41 -8.96 1.16
N HIS A 12 1.94 -9.87 0.32
CA HIS A 12 1.38 -9.56 -0.98
C HIS A 12 0.11 -10.38 -1.19
N ALA A 13 -0.99 -9.69 -1.45
CA ALA A 13 -2.27 -10.31 -1.80
C ALA A 13 -2.76 -9.74 -3.14
N PHE A 14 -3.36 -10.60 -3.95
CA PHE A 14 -3.86 -10.22 -5.26
C PHE A 14 -5.20 -10.89 -5.52
N THR A 15 -6.12 -10.14 -6.11
CA THR A 15 -7.38 -10.63 -6.67
C THR A 15 -7.66 -9.88 -7.97
N GLY A 16 -8.48 -10.45 -8.84
CA GLY A 16 -8.97 -9.73 -10.02
C GLY A 16 -9.92 -8.59 -9.64
N PRO A 17 -10.26 -7.68 -10.58
CA PRO A 17 -11.24 -6.63 -10.37
C PRO A 17 -12.62 -7.27 -10.15
N THR A 18 -12.92 -7.51 -8.89
CA THR A 18 -14.09 -8.23 -8.39
C THR A 18 -14.80 -7.35 -7.37
N GLY A 19 -15.98 -7.76 -6.92
CA GLY A 19 -16.77 -6.97 -5.98
C GLY A 19 -16.06 -6.71 -4.65
N THR A 20 -16.80 -6.10 -3.72
CA THR A 20 -16.34 -5.69 -2.40
C THR A 20 -15.64 -6.82 -1.63
N VAL A 21 -14.46 -6.53 -1.07
CA VAL A 21 -13.73 -7.43 -0.17
C VAL A 21 -14.51 -7.60 1.13
N THR A 22 -14.71 -8.83 1.58
CA THR A 22 -15.43 -9.09 2.83
C THR A 22 -14.67 -8.53 4.03
N LYS A 23 -15.42 -8.16 5.09
CA LYS A 23 -14.83 -7.74 6.37
C LYS A 23 -13.80 -8.76 6.88
N ASP A 24 -14.16 -10.04 6.87
CA ASP A 24 -13.27 -11.12 7.36
C ASP A 24 -11.95 -11.20 6.57
N ALA A 25 -12.02 -11.10 5.24
CA ALA A 25 -10.83 -11.11 4.40
C ALA A 25 -9.95 -9.88 4.65
N PHE A 26 -10.56 -8.70 4.76
CA PHE A 26 -9.86 -7.47 5.11
C PHE A 26 -9.17 -7.59 6.48
N ASP A 27 -9.92 -7.94 7.52
CA ASP A 27 -9.42 -8.04 8.89
C ASP A 27 -8.26 -9.03 8.99
N ARG A 28 -8.38 -10.19 8.33
CA ARG A 28 -7.34 -11.21 8.36
C ARG A 28 -6.08 -10.77 7.62
N ILE A 29 -6.21 -10.31 6.38
CA ILE A 29 -5.06 -9.98 5.52
C ILE A 29 -4.33 -8.73 6.04
N VAL A 30 -5.08 -7.67 6.34
CA VAL A 30 -4.51 -6.41 6.83
C VAL A 30 -4.01 -6.57 8.26
N GLY A 31 -4.69 -7.35 9.09
CA GLY A 31 -4.22 -7.70 10.44
C GLY A 31 -2.86 -8.41 10.40
N GLU A 32 -2.75 -9.47 9.59
CA GLU A 32 -1.49 -10.23 9.42
C GLU A 32 -0.35 -9.32 8.93
N MET A 33 -0.63 -8.46 7.95
CA MET A 33 0.34 -7.49 7.44
C MET A 33 0.83 -6.52 8.54
N LEU A 34 -0.08 -5.98 9.35
CA LEU A 34 0.27 -5.04 10.41
C LEU A 34 1.00 -5.71 11.57
N ASP A 35 0.68 -6.97 11.87
CA ASP A 35 1.40 -7.74 12.90
C ASP A 35 2.83 -8.04 12.46
N MET A 36 3.05 -8.40 11.19
CA MET A 36 4.40 -8.51 10.64
C MET A 36 5.13 -7.18 10.70
N LEU A 37 4.51 -6.07 10.26
CA LEU A 37 5.10 -4.74 10.31
C LEU A 37 5.59 -4.36 11.72
N ARG A 38 4.82 -4.68 12.76
CA ARG A 38 5.22 -4.48 14.16
C ARG A 38 6.32 -5.41 14.62
N ALA A 39 6.28 -6.68 14.22
CA ALA A 39 7.17 -7.71 14.72
C ALA A 39 8.59 -7.64 14.13
N VAL A 40 8.73 -7.21 12.88
CA VAL A 40 10.02 -7.17 12.17
C VAL A 40 10.60 -5.77 12.00
N GLY A 41 9.89 -4.72 12.41
CA GLY A 41 10.43 -3.37 12.46
C GLY A 41 11.53 -3.18 13.52
N PRO A 42 12.11 -1.97 13.63
CA PRO A 42 11.76 -0.75 12.88
C PRO A 42 12.25 -0.80 11.42
N PHE A 43 11.59 0.00 10.56
CA PHE A 43 11.95 0.18 9.16
C PHE A 43 12.43 1.61 8.89
N ASP A 44 13.42 1.75 8.02
CA ASP A 44 13.90 3.06 7.54
C ASP A 44 12.98 3.69 6.49
N GLY A 45 12.04 2.92 5.94
CA GLY A 45 11.03 3.38 4.98
C GLY A 45 10.04 2.27 4.63
N ILE A 46 8.84 2.68 4.20
CA ILE A 46 7.77 1.77 3.79
C ILE A 46 7.36 2.07 2.35
N LEU A 47 7.28 1.03 1.54
CA LEU A 47 6.67 1.07 0.22
C LEU A 47 5.34 0.32 0.23
N LEU A 48 4.25 1.03 -0.02
CA LEU A 48 2.91 0.49 -0.18
C LEU A 48 2.60 0.32 -1.67
N GLY A 49 2.78 -0.91 -2.17
CA GLY A 49 2.37 -1.30 -3.53
C GLY A 49 0.89 -1.65 -3.55
N GLN A 50 0.02 -0.66 -3.75
CA GLN A 50 -1.43 -0.81 -3.68
C GLN A 50 -2.08 -0.55 -5.04
N HIS A 51 -3.27 -1.08 -5.28
CA HIS A 51 -4.03 -0.71 -6.48
C HIS A 51 -4.56 0.72 -6.37
N GLY A 52 -5.03 1.14 -5.18
CA GLY A 52 -5.63 2.45 -4.94
C GLY A 52 -7.11 2.53 -5.30
N ALA A 53 -7.77 1.40 -5.60
CA ALA A 53 -9.22 1.33 -5.83
C ALA A 53 -9.86 0.12 -5.10
N ALA A 54 -9.18 -0.42 -4.10
CA ALA A 54 -9.72 -1.50 -3.28
C ALA A 54 -10.87 -0.98 -2.40
N VAL A 55 -11.90 -1.81 -2.28
CA VAL A 55 -13.12 -1.53 -1.51
C VAL A 55 -13.39 -2.73 -0.63
N SER A 56 -13.61 -2.52 0.67
CA SER A 56 -14.11 -3.54 1.57
C SER A 56 -15.51 -3.21 2.09
N GLU A 57 -16.18 -4.17 2.72
CA GLU A 57 -17.51 -3.99 3.28
C GLU A 57 -17.55 -2.87 4.34
N GLU A 58 -16.45 -2.66 5.05
CA GLU A 58 -16.32 -1.63 6.09
C GLU A 58 -15.65 -0.34 5.60
N PHE A 59 -14.74 -0.45 4.64
CA PHE A 59 -13.91 0.65 4.17
C PHE A 59 -14.09 0.83 2.67
N PRO A 60 -14.94 1.79 2.24
CA PRO A 60 -15.06 2.16 0.83
C PRO A 60 -13.74 2.63 0.22
N ASP A 61 -12.89 3.24 1.05
CA ASP A 61 -11.49 3.53 0.78
C ASP A 61 -10.62 2.54 1.58
N MET A 62 -10.51 1.31 1.09
CA MET A 62 -9.71 0.28 1.76
C MET A 62 -8.22 0.64 1.73
N ASP A 63 -7.74 1.23 0.63
CA ASP A 63 -6.33 1.56 0.45
C ASP A 63 -5.89 2.69 1.41
N GLY A 64 -6.70 3.74 1.58
CA GLY A 64 -6.47 4.79 2.56
C GLY A 64 -6.51 4.30 4.00
N GLU A 65 -7.40 3.36 4.34
CA GLU A 65 -7.42 2.77 5.67
C GLU A 65 -6.15 1.96 5.97
N ILE A 66 -5.62 1.25 4.96
CA ILE A 66 -4.32 0.57 5.08
C ILE A 66 -3.21 1.60 5.33
N ALA A 67 -3.14 2.67 4.53
CA ALA A 67 -2.13 3.72 4.68
C ALA A 67 -2.18 4.37 6.07
N ARG A 68 -3.39 4.65 6.58
CA ARG A 68 -3.60 5.19 7.92
C ARG A 68 -3.08 4.26 9.02
N ARG A 69 -3.45 2.97 8.97
CA ARG A 69 -2.99 1.99 9.97
C ARG A 69 -1.47 1.76 9.91
N VAL A 70 -0.89 1.77 8.71
CA VAL A 70 0.56 1.68 8.54
C VAL A 70 1.26 2.88 9.17
N ARG A 71 0.77 4.10 8.88
CA ARG A 71 1.28 5.34 9.49
C ARG A 71 1.22 5.32 11.02
N GLU A 72 0.13 4.81 11.59
CA GLU A 72 0.00 4.64 13.04
C GLU A 72 1.07 3.70 13.63
N VAL A 73 1.44 2.65 12.90
CA VAL A 73 2.44 1.68 13.37
C VAL A 73 3.87 2.21 13.27
N VAL A 74 4.21 2.86 12.15
CA VAL A 74 5.60 3.29 11.90
C VAL A 74 5.91 4.68 12.43
N GLY A 75 4.90 5.48 12.74
CA GLY A 75 5.06 6.85 13.24
C GLY A 75 5.30 7.86 12.12
N ALA A 76 5.45 9.13 12.50
CA ALA A 76 5.58 10.25 11.56
C ALA A 76 6.96 10.36 10.91
N ASP A 77 8.01 9.82 11.54
CA ASP A 77 9.39 10.00 11.10
C ASP A 77 9.82 8.99 10.03
N THR A 78 9.17 7.83 9.94
CA THR A 78 9.43 6.84 8.90
C THR A 78 8.78 7.27 7.58
N PRO A 79 9.54 7.45 6.49
CA PRO A 79 8.96 7.74 5.18
C PRO A 79 8.03 6.62 4.69
N VAL A 80 6.85 6.97 4.19
CA VAL A 80 5.89 6.05 3.59
C VAL A 80 5.58 6.53 2.18
N VAL A 81 5.82 5.69 1.18
CA VAL A 81 5.53 5.97 -0.23
C VAL A 81 4.50 4.97 -0.74
N MET A 82 3.51 5.45 -1.47
CA MET A 82 2.57 4.60 -2.21
C MET A 82 2.87 4.57 -3.70
N CYS A 83 2.81 3.38 -4.29
CA CYS A 83 2.82 3.19 -5.74
C CYS A 83 1.47 2.62 -6.17
N LEU A 84 0.72 3.38 -7.00
CA LEU A 84 -0.67 3.10 -7.34
C LEU A 84 -0.88 2.83 -8.83
N ASP A 85 -1.96 2.08 -9.12
CA ASP A 85 -2.49 1.96 -10.47
C ASP A 85 -3.05 3.29 -10.99
N LEU A 86 -3.02 3.49 -12.31
CA LEU A 86 -3.59 4.70 -12.93
C LEU A 86 -5.12 4.80 -12.76
N HIS A 87 -5.80 3.67 -12.52
CA HIS A 87 -7.24 3.61 -12.26
C HIS A 87 -7.59 3.77 -10.77
N SER A 88 -6.65 4.23 -9.94
CA SER A 88 -6.89 4.49 -8.53
C SER A 88 -7.92 5.59 -8.27
N ASN A 89 -8.67 5.43 -7.18
CA ASN A 89 -9.54 6.43 -6.59
C ASN A 89 -8.79 7.15 -5.46
N ILE A 90 -7.82 8.01 -5.81
CA ILE A 90 -6.94 8.66 -4.82
C ILE A 90 -7.74 9.59 -3.91
N THR A 91 -7.82 9.25 -2.62
CA THR A 91 -8.53 10.03 -1.60
C THR A 91 -7.58 10.98 -0.86
N LEU A 92 -8.15 11.95 -0.13
CA LEU A 92 -7.35 12.77 0.80
C LEU A 92 -6.77 11.92 1.94
N ALA A 93 -7.53 10.95 2.47
CA ALA A 93 -7.04 10.07 3.53
C ALA A 93 -5.80 9.28 3.09
N MET A 94 -5.75 8.83 1.83
CA MET A 94 -4.56 8.23 1.25
C MET A 94 -3.37 9.19 1.26
N VAL A 95 -3.53 10.39 0.69
CA VAL A 95 -2.44 11.37 0.55
C VAL A 95 -1.97 11.90 1.90
N ASP A 96 -2.87 12.10 2.87
CA ASP A 96 -2.55 12.64 4.19
C ASP A 96 -1.74 11.67 5.07
N ASN A 97 -1.73 10.37 4.75
CA ASN A 97 -1.02 9.35 5.54
C ASN A 97 0.33 8.92 4.93
N VAL A 98 0.70 9.44 3.76
CA VAL A 98 1.95 9.09 3.05
C VAL A 98 2.74 10.32 2.66
N ASP A 99 4.06 10.18 2.51
CA ASP A 99 4.95 11.27 2.16
C ASP A 99 5.02 11.51 0.65
N ALA A 100 4.77 10.46 -0.14
CA ALA A 100 4.69 10.55 -1.59
C ALA A 100 3.73 9.50 -2.18
N THR A 101 3.15 9.86 -3.32
CA THR A 101 2.33 8.95 -4.15
C THR A 101 2.87 8.96 -5.58
N VAL A 102 3.23 7.79 -6.09
CA VAL A 102 3.66 7.57 -7.47
C VAL A 102 2.59 6.75 -8.18
N VAL A 103 2.24 7.12 -9.40
CA VAL A 103 1.13 6.50 -10.15
C VAL A 103 1.63 5.97 -11.49
N TYR A 104 1.06 4.86 -11.95
CA TYR A 104 1.28 4.36 -13.31
C TYR A 104 0.90 5.41 -14.36
N ARG A 105 1.63 5.45 -15.47
CA ARG A 105 1.44 6.47 -16.51
C ARG A 105 0.98 5.91 -17.85
N THR A 106 0.80 4.59 -17.96
CA THR A 106 0.48 3.94 -19.24
C THR A 106 -0.75 3.03 -19.18
N ASN A 107 -1.57 3.08 -20.25
CA ASN A 107 -2.69 2.16 -20.50
C ASN A 107 -2.58 1.58 -21.93
N PRO A 108 -2.36 0.26 -22.12
CA PRO A 108 -2.24 -0.78 -21.09
C PRO A 108 -1.03 -0.53 -20.17
N HIS A 109 -1.01 -1.16 -19.00
CA HIS A 109 0.06 -0.98 -18.01
C HIS A 109 1.39 -1.57 -18.51
N LEU A 110 2.28 -0.69 -18.98
CA LEU A 110 3.63 -1.03 -19.45
C LEU A 110 4.71 -0.59 -18.46
N ASP A 111 4.40 0.35 -17.57
CA ASP A 111 5.34 0.95 -16.62
C ASP A 111 5.22 0.57 -15.12
N PRO A 112 4.45 -0.44 -14.65
CA PRO A 112 4.36 -0.74 -13.20
C PRO A 112 5.71 -0.90 -12.49
N LYS A 113 6.66 -1.61 -13.11
CA LYS A 113 7.99 -1.83 -12.54
C LYS A 113 8.82 -0.56 -12.47
N GLU A 114 8.74 0.29 -13.49
CA GLU A 114 9.49 1.54 -13.52
C GLU A 114 8.97 2.50 -12.46
N ARG A 115 7.65 2.55 -12.29
CA ARG A 115 6.98 3.39 -11.29
C ARG A 115 7.23 2.91 -9.87
N ALA A 116 7.29 1.59 -9.65
CA ALA A 116 7.68 1.02 -8.36
C ALA A 116 9.18 1.23 -8.01
N VAL A 117 10.04 1.51 -9.00
CA VAL A 117 11.45 1.88 -8.76
C VAL A 117 11.61 3.40 -8.59
N GLU A 118 10.69 4.19 -9.13
CA GLU A 118 10.61 5.64 -8.92
C GLU A 118 10.06 5.99 -7.53
N ALA A 119 9.19 5.14 -6.99
CA ALA A 119 8.70 5.17 -5.60
C ALA A 119 9.79 4.76 -4.61
#